data_AF-A0A9C9SBU5-F1
#
_entry.id   AF-A0A9C9SBU5-F1
#
_cell.length_a   1.000
_cell.length_b   1.000
_cell.length_c   1.000
_cell.angle_alpha   90.00
_cell.angle_beta   90.00
_cell.angle_gamma   90.00
#
_symmetry.space_group_name_H-M   'P 1'
#
loop_
_entity.id
_entity.type
_entity.pdbx_description
1 polymer ?
#
loop_
_entity_poly.entity_id
_entity_poly.type
_entity_poly.pdbx_seq_one_letter_code
_entity_poly.pdbx_strand_id
1 'polypeptide(L)'
;GMRYEVIPGLRDNATPERLILRDEIEQVIFKAIEELPDDLRTAITLRELDGLSYEEIAEAMGCPIGTVRSRIFRAREAIDSRLRPLLS
;
A
#
# COMPACT_ATOMS: atom_id res chain seq x y z
N GLY A 1 38.45 17.66 6.04
CA GLY A 1 37.35 17.86 7.00
C GLY A 1 36.13 18.32 6.23
N MET A 2 35.08 17.50 6.19
CA MET A 2 33.74 17.95 5.80
C MET A 2 32.82 17.52 6.93
N ARG A 3 32.38 18.50 7.73
CA ARG A 3 31.26 18.32 8.66
C ARG A 3 30.01 18.35 7.79
N TYR A 4 29.30 17.24 7.73
CA TYR A 4 27.90 17.29 7.34
C TYR A 4 27.19 18.09 8.43
N GLU A 5 26.87 19.34 8.14
CA GLU A 5 25.96 20.11 8.98
C GLU A 5 24.62 19.37 8.96
N VAL A 6 24.24 18.87 10.12
CA VAL A 6 22.95 18.24 10.36
C VAL A 6 21.89 19.29 10.05
N ILE A 7 21.16 19.10 8.95
CA ILE A 7 20.08 20.01 8.52
C ILE A 7 19.04 20.08 9.67
N PRO A 8 18.87 21.24 10.32
CA PRO A 8 17.89 21.42 11.39
C PRO A 8 16.50 21.45 10.76
N GLY A 9 15.87 20.28 10.71
CA GLY A 9 14.59 20.05 10.04
C GLY A 9 14.30 18.57 9.82
N LEU A 10 15.34 17.72 9.82
CA LEU A 10 15.16 16.26 9.77
C LEU A 10 14.77 15.64 11.13
N ARG A 11 14.69 16.43 12.20
CA ARG A 11 14.39 15.95 13.56
C ARG A 11 12.90 15.93 13.92
N ASP A 12 12.05 16.61 13.14
CA ASP A 12 10.60 16.67 13.44
C ASP A 12 9.81 15.48 12.87
N ASN A 13 10.44 14.67 12.01
CA ASN A 13 9.75 13.65 11.21
C ASN A 13 9.68 12.28 11.92
N ALA A 14 10.43 12.11 13.00
CA ALA A 14 10.71 10.82 13.63
C ALA A 14 10.59 10.91 15.15
N THR A 15 9.50 11.49 15.67
CA THR A 15 9.18 11.24 17.08
C THR A 15 8.94 9.74 17.26
N PRO A 16 9.33 9.13 18.40
CA PRO A 16 9.11 7.71 18.64
C PRO A 16 7.66 7.27 18.39
N GLU A 17 6.71 8.14 18.73
CA GLU A 17 5.27 7.90 18.55
C GLU A 17 4.89 7.84 17.06
N ARG A 18 5.46 8.71 16.22
CA ARG A 18 5.24 8.70 14.77
C ARG A 18 5.84 7.46 14.09
N LEU A 19 6.98 6.98 14.58
CA LEU A 19 7.60 5.75 14.09
C LEU A 19 6.76 4.52 14.43
N ILE A 20 6.28 4.43 15.68
CA ILE A 20 5.39 3.35 16.13
C ILE A 20 4.10 3.35 15.31
N LEU A 21 3.46 4.51 15.13
CA LEU A 21 2.23 4.62 14.33
C LEU A 21 2.46 4.21 12.87
N ARG A 22 3.61 4.59 12.28
CA ARG A 22 3.97 4.16 10.92
C ARG A 22 4.09 2.64 10.85
N ASP A 23 4.82 2.03 11.78
CA ASP A 23 5.02 0.58 11.80
C ASP A 23 3.69 -0.16 12.02
N GLU A 24 2.79 0.38 12.84
CA GLU A 24 1.43 -0.16 13.05
C GLU A 24 0.57 -0.06 11.77
N ILE A 25 0.59 1.09 11.08
CA ILE A 25 -0.08 1.29 9.79
C ILE A 25 0.45 0.30 8.76
N GLU A 26 1.78 0.17 8.64
CA GLU A 26 2.41 -0.78 7.72
C GLU A 26 1.95 -2.22 7.99
N GLN A 27 1.97 -2.65 9.26
CA GLN A 27 1.50 -3.99 9.65
C GLN A 27 0.03 -4.22 9.28
N VAL A 28 -0.83 -3.22 9.47
CA VAL A 28 -2.25 -3.33 9.10
C VAL A 28 -2.44 -3.40 7.59
N ILE A 29 -1.67 -2.67 6.80
CA ILE A 29 -1.70 -2.75 5.33
C ILE A 29 -1.31 -4.16 4.87
N PHE A 30 -0.18 -4.67 5.35
CA PHE A 30 0.30 -6.00 4.95
C PHE A 30 -0.72 -7.08 5.32
N LYS A 31 -1.24 -7.06 6.55
CA LYS A 31 -2.26 -8.01 6.98
C LYS A 31 -3.54 -7.89 6.16
N ALA A 32 -3.99 -6.67 5.85
CA ALA A 32 -5.16 -6.47 5.02
C ALA A 32 -4.99 -7.06 3.62
N ILE A 33 -3.80 -6.89 3.00
CA ILE A 33 -3.46 -7.50 1.71
C ILE A 33 -3.42 -9.04 1.81
N GLU A 34 -2.85 -9.59 2.87
CA GLU A 34 -2.81 -11.04 3.12
C GLU A 34 -4.18 -11.68 3.36
N GLU A 35 -5.16 -10.92 3.83
CA GLU A 35 -6.54 -11.38 4.03
C GLU A 35 -7.42 -11.22 2.77
N LEU A 36 -6.91 -10.56 1.72
CA LEU A 36 -7.65 -10.43 0.46
C LEU A 36 -7.83 -11.78 -0.25
N PRO A 37 -8.97 -12.01 -0.92
CA PRO A 37 -9.08 -13.07 -1.91
C PRO A 37 -7.96 -12.99 -2.95
N ASP A 38 -7.44 -14.14 -3.40
CA ASP A 38 -6.25 -14.24 -4.25
C ASP A 38 -6.31 -13.36 -5.50
N ASP A 39 -7.49 -13.30 -6.13
CA ASP A 39 -7.75 -12.44 -7.29
C ASP A 39 -7.58 -10.94 -7.00
N LEU A 40 -8.03 -10.48 -5.82
CA LEU A 40 -7.89 -9.08 -5.42
C LEU A 40 -6.45 -8.77 -5.05
N ARG A 41 -5.81 -9.68 -4.30
CA ARG A 41 -4.41 -9.59 -3.89
C ARG A 41 -3.49 -9.51 -5.09
N THR A 42 -3.65 -10.42 -6.05
CA THR A 42 -2.85 -10.44 -7.28
C THR A 42 -3.01 -9.13 -8.06
N ALA A 43 -4.25 -8.67 -8.26
CA ALA A 43 -4.51 -7.45 -9.02
C ALA A 43 -3.90 -6.20 -8.36
N ILE A 44 -3.98 -6.07 -7.03
CA ILE A 44 -3.41 -4.92 -6.30
C ILE A 44 -1.89 -4.99 -6.22
N THR A 45 -1.31 -6.19 -6.03
CA THR A 45 0.14 -6.40 -6.01
C THR A 45 0.78 -6.03 -7.35
N LEU A 46 0.25 -6.56 -8.46
CA LEU A 46 0.76 -6.24 -9.80
C LEU A 46 0.67 -4.73 -10.10
N ARG A 47 -0.37 -4.06 -9.58
CA ARG A 47 -0.57 -2.64 -9.79
C ARG A 47 0.36 -1.76 -8.95
N GLU A 48 0.44 -2.00 -7.65
CA GLU A 48 1.10 -1.09 -6.71
C GLU A 48 2.57 -1.43 -6.48
N LEU A 49 2.94 -2.72 -6.57
CA LEU A 49 4.32 -3.17 -6.35
C LEU A 49 5.09 -3.33 -7.65
N ASP A 50 4.48 -3.99 -8.64
CA ASP A 50 5.13 -4.23 -9.94
C ASP A 50 4.92 -3.08 -10.94
N GLY A 51 4.01 -2.14 -10.64
CA GLY A 51 3.77 -0.94 -11.44
C GLY A 51 3.08 -1.18 -12.78
N LEU A 52 2.45 -2.34 -12.98
CA LEU A 52 1.83 -2.70 -14.25
C LEU A 52 0.59 -1.85 -14.56
N SER A 53 0.37 -1.60 -15.85
CA SER A 53 -0.86 -1.02 -16.38
C SER A 53 -2.06 -1.96 -16.21
N TYR A 54 -3.29 -1.46 -16.34
CA TYR A 54 -4.47 -2.32 -16.22
C TYR A 54 -4.58 -3.33 -17.36
N GLU A 55 -4.10 -2.95 -18.53
CA GLU A 55 -3.99 -3.77 -19.74
C GLU A 55 -3.02 -4.95 -19.51
N GLU A 56 -1.81 -4.69 -19.00
CA GLU A 56 -0.82 -5.73 -18.69
C GLU A 56 -1.32 -6.68 -17.59
N ILE A 57 -2.02 -6.16 -16.58
CA ILE A 57 -2.63 -6.99 -15.54
C ILE A 57 -3.75 -7.84 -16.12
N ALA A 58 -4.57 -7.30 -17.04
CA ALA A 58 -5.65 -8.03 -17.69
C ALA A 58 -5.11 -9.21 -18.49
N GLU A 59 -4.01 -9.00 -19.22
CA GLU A 59 -3.29 -10.04 -19.94
C GLU A 59 -2.70 -11.09 -18.98
N ALA A 60 -1.95 -10.66 -17.95
CA ALA A 60 -1.32 -11.54 -16.99
C ALA A 60 -2.32 -12.42 -16.21
N MET A 61 -3.50 -11.88 -15.91
CA MET A 61 -4.55 -12.58 -15.18
C MET A 61 -5.57 -13.29 -16.08
N GLY A 62 -5.44 -13.18 -17.41
CA GLY A 62 -6.38 -13.78 -18.37
C GLY A 62 -7.83 -13.33 -18.17
N CYS A 63 -8.05 -12.04 -17.84
CA CYS A 63 -9.37 -11.53 -17.50
C CYS A 63 -9.67 -10.18 -18.17
N PRO A 64 -10.94 -9.76 -18.31
CA PRO A 64 -11.26 -8.45 -18.88
C PRO A 64 -10.68 -7.27 -18.08
N ILE A 65 -10.27 -6.20 -18.76
CA ILE A 65 -9.76 -4.97 -18.09
C ILE A 65 -10.77 -4.36 -17.10
N GLY A 66 -12.07 -4.47 -17.36
CA GLY A 66 -13.12 -4.07 -16.42
C GLY A 66 -13.10 -4.87 -15.12
N THR A 67 -12.75 -6.16 -15.20
CA THR A 67 -12.56 -7.04 -14.04
C THR A 67 -11.35 -6.57 -13.22
N VAL A 68 -10.21 -6.27 -13.86
CA VAL A 68 -9.02 -5.70 -13.20
C VAL A 68 -9.38 -4.45 -12.41
N ARG A 69 -10.07 -3.49 -13.05
CA ARG A 69 -10.51 -2.25 -12.39
C ARG A 69 -11.37 -2.54 -11.16
N SER A 70 -12.34 -3.44 -11.28
CA SER A 70 -13.22 -3.81 -10.15
C SER A 70 -12.48 -4.55 -9.03
N ARG A 71 -11.48 -5.38 -9.35
CA ARG A 71 -10.65 -6.09 -8.38
C ARG A 71 -9.78 -5.11 -7.59
N ILE A 72 -9.07 -4.21 -8.27
CA ILE A 72 -8.24 -3.17 -7.65
C ILE A 72 -9.09 -2.27 -6.75
N PHE A 73 -10.26 -1.83 -7.23
CA PHE A 73 -11.17 -1.02 -6.43
C PHE A 73 -11.58 -1.72 -5.13
N ARG A 74 -12.03 -2.98 -5.21
CA ARG A 74 -12.43 -3.77 -4.03
C ARG A 74 -11.27 -4.05 -3.09
N ALA A 75 -10.06 -4.28 -3.61
CA ALA A 75 -8.87 -4.45 -2.80
C ALA A 75 -8.58 -3.18 -1.98
N ARG A 76 -8.63 -2.01 -2.62
CA ARG A 76 -8.40 -0.72 -1.95
C ARG A 76 -9.48 -0.43 -0.89
N GLU A 77 -10.75 -0.66 -1.18
CA GLU A 77 -11.83 -0.51 -0.19
C GLU A 77 -11.62 -1.39 1.04
N ALA A 78 -11.21 -2.65 0.84
CA ALA A 78 -10.92 -3.56 1.94
C ALA A 78 -9.74 -3.07 2.79
N ILE A 79 -8.65 -2.60 2.17
CA ILE A 79 -7.50 -2.03 2.89
C ILE A 79 -7.90 -0.75 3.64
N ASP A 80 -8.61 0.17 2.98
CA ASP A 80 -9.06 1.44 3.56
C ASP A 80 -9.93 1.21 4.81
N SER A 81 -10.82 0.21 4.76
CA SER A 81 -11.66 -0.17 5.90
C SER A 81 -10.85 -0.58 7.14
N ARG A 82 -9.66 -1.18 6.95
CA ARG A 82 -8.76 -1.57 8.04
C ARG A 82 -7.91 -0.42 8.56
N LEU A 83 -7.61 0.56 7.69
CA LEU A 83 -6.82 1.74 8.04
C LEU A 83 -7.59 2.82 8.78
N ARG A 84 -8.89 3.00 8.45
CA ARG A 84 -9.72 4.06 9.04
C ARG A 84 -9.62 4.21 10.56
N PRO A 85 -9.64 3.13 11.37
CA PRO A 85 -9.54 3.24 12.84
C PRO A 85 -8.19 3.78 13.35
N LEU A 86 -7.13 3.73 12.54
CA LEU A 86 -5.79 4.19 12.91
C LEU A 86 -5.50 5.64 12.50
N LEU A 87 -6.36 6.21 11.66
CA LEU A 87 -6.19 7.55 11.08
C LEU A 87 -7.17 8.59 11.67
N SER A 88 -8.00 8.17 12.63
CA SER A 88 -9.03 9.00 13.29
C SER A 88 -8.53 9.72 14.53
#